data_AF-A0A524FMN4-F1
#
_entry.id   AF-A0A524FMN4-F1
#
_cell.length_a   1.000
_cell.length_b   1.000
_cell.length_c   1.000
_cell.angle_alpha   90.00
_cell.angle_beta   90.00
_cell.angle_gamma   90.00
#
_symmetry.space_group_name_H-M   'P 1'
#
loop_
_entity.id
_entity.type
_entity.pdbx_description
1 polymer ?
#
loop_
_entity_poly.entity_id
_entity_poly.type
_entity_poly.pdbx_seq_one_letter_code
_entity_poly.pdbx_strand_id
1 'polypeptide(L)'
;MVHGLTKLLTLVMTAKRDLKRVYYTQRTKEAKLDSKELVASVIGVQRLLEELIDLRRKRRAAKKVLEDRKAELTLRKWSTGLPQRVKGFIDKSNKLEQHHLTKYQQALLEYFNEIGQELAKWIEDINTLVEIPKIPKDR
;
A
#
# COMPACT_ATOMS: atom_id res chain seq x y z
N MET A 1 1.30 -16.47 -2.22
CA MET A 1 0.83 -15.14 -2.65
C MET A 1 -0.48 -14.65 -1.97
N VAL A 2 -1.57 -15.42 -1.84
CA VAL A 2 -2.79 -14.98 -1.08
C VAL A 2 -2.42 -14.51 0.33
N HIS A 3 -1.68 -15.37 1.05
CA HIS A 3 -1.20 -15.08 2.40
C HIS A 3 -0.30 -13.83 2.46
N GLY A 4 0.44 -13.54 1.39
CA GLY A 4 1.30 -12.35 1.30
C GLY A 4 0.50 -11.05 1.18
N LEU A 5 -0.54 -11.03 0.34
CA LEU A 5 -1.45 -9.88 0.21
C LEU A 5 -2.22 -9.63 1.51
N THR A 6 -2.75 -10.67 2.13
CA THR A 6 -3.46 -10.54 3.41
C THR A 6 -2.52 -10.06 4.52
N LYS A 7 -1.29 -10.59 4.59
CA LYS A 7 -0.27 -10.11 5.53
C LYS A 7 0.04 -8.63 5.32
N LEU A 8 0.27 -8.21 4.08
CA LEU A 8 0.54 -6.81 3.77
C LEU A 8 -0.65 -5.91 4.12
N LEU A 9 -1.88 -6.35 3.84
CA LEU A 9 -3.09 -5.62 4.23
C LEU A 9 -3.16 -5.43 5.75
N THR A 10 -2.88 -6.47 6.54
CA THR A 10 -2.81 -6.34 8.01
C THR A 10 -1.78 -5.29 8.44
N LEU A 11 -0.58 -5.30 7.84
CA LEU A 11 0.46 -4.31 8.14
C LEU A 11 0.03 -2.88 7.76
N VAL A 12 -0.62 -2.71 6.61
CA VAL A 12 -1.17 -1.42 6.16
C VAL A 12 -2.28 -0.93 7.10
N MET A 13 -3.15 -1.82 7.57
CA MET A 13 -4.19 -1.46 8.55
C MET A 13 -3.60 -1.03 9.90
N THR A 14 -2.53 -1.69 10.36
CA THR A 14 -1.78 -1.27 11.55
C THR A 14 -1.15 0.11 11.33
N ALA A 15 -0.42 0.28 10.22
CA ALA A 15 0.18 1.56 9.87
C ALA A 15 -0.85 2.70 9.81
N LYS A 16 -2.02 2.46 9.21
CA LYS A 16 -3.14 3.41 9.19
C LYS A 16 -3.57 3.80 10.60
N ARG A 17 -3.71 2.84 11.52
CA ARG A 17 -4.10 3.12 12.90
C ARG A 17 -3.06 3.98 13.60
N ASP A 18 -1.79 3.65 13.44
CA ASP A 18 -0.69 4.37 14.08
C ASP A 18 -0.55 5.79 13.53
N LEU A 19 -0.64 5.97 12.21
CA LEU A 19 -0.60 7.28 11.56
C LEU A 19 -1.81 8.15 11.92
N LYS A 20 -3.00 7.55 12.06
CA LYS A 20 -4.17 8.26 12.61
C LYS A 20 -3.91 8.75 14.03
N ARG A 21 -3.28 7.93 14.87
CA ARG A 21 -2.91 8.36 16.23
C ARG A 21 -1.99 9.57 16.18
N VAL A 22 -0.95 9.55 15.34
CA VAL A 22 -0.06 10.70 15.13
C VAL A 22 -0.86 11.93 14.73
N TYR A 23 -1.69 11.83 13.68
CA TYR A 23 -2.55 12.93 13.21
C TYR A 23 -3.40 13.56 14.32
N TYR A 24 -4.02 12.76 15.18
CA TYR A 24 -4.86 13.27 16.27
C TYR A 24 -4.06 13.85 17.44
N THR A 25 -2.77 13.53 17.55
CA THR A 25 -1.88 14.07 18.61
C THR A 25 -1.09 15.31 18.19
N GLN A 26 -1.04 15.63 16.89
CA GLN A 26 -0.33 16.81 16.39
C GLN A 26 -1.01 18.10 16.81
N ARG A 27 -0.21 19.06 17.33
CA ARG A 27 -0.69 20.36 17.82
C ARG A 27 -0.59 21.47 16.78
N THR A 28 0.39 21.42 15.88
CA THR A 28 0.58 22.44 14.86
C THR A 28 -0.23 22.12 13.60
N LYS A 29 -0.70 23.18 12.90
CA LYS A 29 -1.52 23.05 11.70
C LYS A 29 -0.76 22.34 10.57
N GLU A 30 0.52 22.66 10.41
CA GLU A 30 1.41 22.07 9.40
C GLU A 30 1.64 20.57 9.65
N ALA A 31 2.04 20.18 10.87
CA ALA A 31 2.23 18.76 11.22
C ALA A 31 0.96 17.93 11.01
N LYS A 32 -0.19 18.55 11.26
CA LYS A 32 -1.50 17.95 11.08
C LYS A 32 -1.87 17.76 9.61
N LEU A 33 -1.48 18.68 8.72
CA LEU A 33 -1.65 18.54 7.28
C LEU A 33 -0.79 17.39 6.73
N ASP A 34 0.49 17.38 7.07
CA ASP A 34 1.45 16.34 6.68
C ASP A 34 0.97 14.94 7.12
N SER A 35 0.52 14.83 8.36
CA SER A 35 -0.02 13.58 8.91
C SER A 35 -1.35 13.19 8.25
N LYS A 36 -2.20 14.15 7.87
CA LYS A 36 -3.46 13.89 7.16
C LYS A 36 -3.19 13.29 5.79
N GLU A 37 -2.20 13.80 5.07
CA GLU A 37 -1.79 13.29 3.77
C GLU A 37 -1.30 11.85 3.85
N LEU A 38 -0.46 11.53 4.84
CA LEU A 38 -0.04 10.14 5.10
C LEU A 38 -1.23 9.22 5.40
N VAL A 39 -2.19 9.68 6.21
CA VAL A 39 -3.41 8.91 6.51
C VAL A 39 -4.25 8.69 5.26
N ALA A 40 -4.35 9.68 4.37
CA ALA A 40 -5.07 9.53 3.11
C ALA A 40 -4.39 8.52 2.19
N SER A 41 -3.07 8.61 2.04
CA SER A 41 -2.29 7.71 1.17
C SER A 41 -2.36 6.25 1.65
N VAL A 42 -2.19 5.98 2.95
CA VAL A 42 -2.30 4.62 3.51
C VAL A 42 -3.72 4.04 3.38
N ILE A 43 -4.77 4.88 3.42
CA ILE A 43 -6.15 4.45 3.13
C ILE A 43 -6.30 4.06 1.66
N GLY A 44 -5.69 4.82 0.73
CA GLY A 44 -5.67 4.48 -0.69
C GLY A 44 -5.04 3.10 -0.94
N VAL A 45 -3.86 2.87 -0.36
CA VAL A 45 -3.16 1.57 -0.43
C VAL A 45 -4.02 0.43 0.15
N GLN A 46 -4.70 0.65 1.28
CA GLN A 46 -5.60 -0.34 1.87
C GLN A 46 -6.70 -0.74 0.89
N ARG A 47 -7.39 0.24 0.27
CA ARG A 47 -8.48 -0.02 -0.67
C ARG A 47 -8.02 -0.82 -1.89
N LEU A 48 -6.87 -0.46 -2.45
CA LEU A 48 -6.28 -1.18 -3.58
C LEU A 48 -5.93 -2.63 -3.21
N LEU A 49 -5.42 -2.87 -2.00
CA LEU A 49 -5.16 -4.24 -1.52
C LEU A 49 -6.45 -5.04 -1.34
N GLU A 50 -7.50 -4.43 -0.79
CA GLU A 50 -8.81 -5.06 -0.64
C GLU A 50 -9.40 -5.45 -2.00
N GLU A 51 -9.36 -4.53 -2.97
CA GLU A 51 -9.80 -4.76 -4.33
C GLU A 51 -8.98 -5.88 -5.01
N LEU A 52 -7.66 -5.84 -4.91
CA LEU A 52 -6.79 -6.84 -5.50
C LEU A 52 -7.02 -8.24 -4.91
N ILE A 53 -7.26 -8.33 -3.60
CA ILE A 53 -7.61 -9.60 -2.93
C ILE A 53 -8.94 -10.12 -3.45
N ASP A 54 -9.94 -9.25 -3.63
CA ASP A 54 -11.25 -9.62 -4.17
C ASP A 54 -11.16 -10.08 -5.64
N LEU A 55 -10.46 -9.33 -6.50
CA LEU A 55 -10.18 -9.70 -7.89
C LEU A 55 -9.49 -11.06 -7.98
N ARG A 56 -8.51 -11.32 -7.10
CA ARG A 56 -7.85 -12.62 -7.03
C ARG A 56 -8.81 -13.77 -6.73
N ARG A 57 -9.77 -13.55 -5.83
CA ARG A 57 -10.79 -14.56 -5.48
C ARG A 57 -11.75 -14.81 -6.65
N LYS A 58 -12.14 -13.75 -7.36
CA LYS A 58 -13.16 -13.81 -8.42
C LYS A 58 -12.63 -14.20 -9.80
N ARG A 59 -11.36 -13.88 -10.11
CA ARG A 59 -10.82 -13.99 -11.48
C ARG A 59 -9.62 -14.93 -11.52
N ARG A 60 -9.69 -15.97 -12.37
CA ARG A 60 -8.54 -16.86 -12.61
C ARG A 60 -7.35 -16.15 -13.27
N ALA A 61 -7.60 -15.14 -14.11
CA ALA A 61 -6.57 -14.32 -14.73
C ALA A 61 -5.66 -13.62 -13.70
N ALA A 62 -6.21 -13.25 -12.55
CA ALA A 62 -5.46 -12.64 -11.46
C ALA A 62 -4.36 -13.54 -10.89
N LYS A 63 -4.49 -14.88 -11.00
CA LYS A 63 -3.41 -15.78 -10.60
C LYS A 63 -2.16 -15.57 -11.45
N LYS A 64 -2.31 -15.35 -12.77
CA LYS A 64 -1.17 -15.18 -13.67
C LYS A 64 -0.35 -13.94 -13.32
N VAL A 65 -1.02 -12.81 -13.04
CA VAL A 65 -0.36 -11.56 -12.65
C VAL A 65 0.26 -11.67 -11.26
N LEU A 66 -0.48 -12.26 -10.31
CA LEU A 66 -0.09 -12.29 -8.88
C LEU A 66 0.74 -13.50 -8.47
N GLU A 67 1.08 -14.41 -9.38
CA GLU A 67 2.02 -15.53 -9.13
C GLU A 67 3.34 -15.33 -9.89
N ASP A 68 3.52 -14.17 -10.53
CA ASP A 68 4.83 -13.72 -11.01
C ASP A 68 5.81 -13.60 -9.82
N ARG A 69 7.01 -14.16 -10.00
CA ARG A 69 8.12 -14.05 -9.06
C ARG A 69 8.46 -12.60 -8.71
N LYS A 70 8.32 -11.67 -9.66
CA LYS A 70 8.51 -10.24 -9.42
C LYS A 70 7.47 -9.71 -8.43
N ALA A 71 6.19 -10.04 -8.62
CA ALA A 71 5.13 -9.63 -7.70
C ALA A 71 5.35 -10.17 -6.29
N GLU A 72 5.81 -11.42 -6.16
CA GLU A 72 6.14 -12.00 -4.85
C GLU A 72 7.29 -11.28 -4.15
N LEU A 73 8.39 -11.01 -4.86
CA LEU A 73 9.53 -10.27 -4.31
C LEU A 73 9.13 -8.86 -3.87
N THR A 74 8.31 -8.19 -4.67
CA THR A 74 7.76 -6.87 -4.36
C THR A 74 6.92 -6.90 -3.08
N LEU A 75 6.00 -7.86 -2.92
CA LEU A 75 5.22 -8.02 -1.69
C LEU A 75 6.10 -8.27 -0.46
N ARG A 76 7.16 -9.08 -0.59
CA ARG A 76 8.10 -9.36 0.51
C ARG A 76 8.88 -8.10 0.90
N LYS A 77 9.36 -7.33 -0.09
CA LYS A 77 10.02 -6.03 0.13
C LYS A 77 9.11 -5.09 0.89
N TRP A 78 7.85 -4.95 0.45
CA TRP A 78 6.90 -4.06 1.10
C TRP A 78 6.56 -4.50 2.53
N SER A 79 6.30 -5.79 2.73
CA SER A 79 5.97 -6.35 4.04
C SER A 79 7.09 -6.19 5.06
N THR A 80 8.34 -6.19 4.60
CA THR A 80 9.52 -6.03 5.45
C THR A 80 9.80 -4.54 5.73
N GLY A 81 9.71 -3.70 4.70
CA GLY A 81 10.05 -2.28 4.80
C GLY A 81 8.98 -1.42 5.48
N LEU A 82 7.70 -1.76 5.30
CA LEU A 82 6.59 -0.93 5.80
C LEU A 82 6.63 -0.73 7.32
N PRO A 83 6.75 -1.77 8.16
CA PRO A 83 6.76 -1.59 9.62
C PRO A 83 7.93 -0.73 10.09
N GLN A 84 9.11 -0.91 9.48
CA GLN A 84 10.32 -0.17 9.85
C GLN A 84 10.20 1.32 9.52
N ARG A 85 9.68 1.65 8.33
CA ARG A 85 9.50 3.03 7.88
C ARG A 85 8.45 3.77 8.71
N VAL A 86 7.31 3.12 8.98
CA VAL A 86 6.24 3.71 9.80
C VAL A 86 6.71 3.93 11.23
N LYS A 87 7.36 2.92 11.84
CA LYS A 87 7.95 3.08 13.18
C LYS A 87 8.97 4.22 13.20
N GLY A 88 9.86 4.27 12.20
CA GLY A 88 10.85 5.34 12.07
C GLY A 88 10.20 6.73 12.04
N PHE A 89 9.15 6.91 11.24
CA PHE A 89 8.41 8.18 11.20
C PHE A 89 7.78 8.53 12.56
N ILE A 90 7.12 7.58 13.23
CA ILE A 90 6.50 7.80 14.55
C ILE A 90 7.54 8.17 15.62
N ASP A 91 8.68 7.47 15.63
CA ASP A 91 9.76 7.75 16.57
C ASP A 91 10.33 9.15 16.36
N LYS A 92 10.40 9.61 15.09
CA LYS A 92 10.83 10.97 14.74
C LYS A 92 9.77 12.02 15.03
N SER A 93 8.49 11.73 14.83
CA SER A 93 7.39 12.68 15.08
C SER A 93 7.29 13.11 16.55
N ASN A 94 7.81 12.29 17.46
CA ASN A 94 7.85 12.58 18.89
C ASN A 94 9.11 13.36 19.32
N LYS A 95 10.12 13.46 18.46
CA LYS A 95 11.46 13.95 18.84
C LYS A 95 11.94 15.17 18.03
N LEU A 96 11.48 15.30 16.80
CA LEU A 96 11.96 16.32 15.87
C LEU A 96 11.01 17.51 15.78
N GLU A 97 11.58 18.67 15.51
CA GLU A 97 10.83 19.84 15.07
C GLU A 97 10.22 19.63 13.68
N GLN A 98 9.14 20.36 13.41
CA GLN A 98 8.28 20.15 12.24
C GLN A 98 9.03 20.22 10.91
N HIS A 99 9.94 21.19 10.74
CA HIS A 99 10.70 21.38 9.49
C HIS A 99 11.63 20.20 9.16
N HIS A 100 12.09 19.46 10.18
CA HIS A 100 12.84 18.22 9.98
C HIS A 100 11.91 17.01 9.77
N LEU A 101 10.72 17.02 10.37
CA LEU A 101 9.73 15.96 10.26
C LEU A 101 9.19 15.81 8.83
N THR A 102 9.00 16.92 8.11
CA THR A 102 8.50 16.91 6.71
C THR A 102 9.33 16.01 5.79
N LYS A 103 10.66 15.97 5.95
CA LYS A 103 11.52 15.07 5.14
C LYS A 103 11.19 13.58 5.36
N TYR A 104 10.91 13.20 6.60
CA TYR A 104 10.53 11.82 6.94
C TYR A 104 9.10 11.50 6.51
N GLN A 105 8.21 12.48 6.60
CA GLN A 105 6.85 12.36 6.07
C GLN A 105 6.89 12.13 4.56
N GLN A 106 7.63 12.94 3.81
CA GLN A 106 7.69 12.86 2.36
C GLN A 106 8.27 11.53 1.89
N ALA A 107 9.33 11.04 2.52
CA ALA A 107 9.89 9.72 2.23
C ALA A 107 8.91 8.56 2.53
N LEU A 108 8.06 8.70 3.55
CA LEU A 108 7.02 7.71 3.86
C LEU A 108 5.84 7.82 2.88
N LEU A 109 5.49 9.04 2.46
CA LEU A 109 4.44 9.30 1.49
C LEU A 109 4.81 8.73 0.11
N GLU A 110 6.03 8.99 -0.36
CA GLU A 110 6.58 8.41 -1.58
C GLU A 110 6.49 6.88 -1.55
N TYR A 111 6.87 6.27 -0.43
CA TYR A 111 6.79 4.83 -0.26
C TYR A 111 5.34 4.29 -0.35
N PHE A 112 4.35 4.99 0.22
CA PHE A 112 2.95 4.60 0.04
C PHE A 112 2.47 4.81 -1.40
N ASN A 113 2.89 5.89 -2.05
CA ASN A 113 2.54 6.17 -3.44
C ASN A 113 3.13 5.12 -4.40
N GLU A 114 4.38 4.70 -4.20
CA GLU A 114 5.00 3.59 -4.94
C GLU A 114 4.18 2.29 -4.81
N ILE A 115 3.76 1.96 -3.57
CA ILE A 115 2.91 0.79 -3.34
C ILE A 115 1.58 0.96 -4.08
N GLY A 116 0.94 2.12 -3.95
CA GLY A 116 -0.35 2.42 -4.58
C GLY A 116 -0.30 2.31 -6.10
N GLN A 117 0.72 2.89 -6.73
CA GLN A 117 0.91 2.84 -8.19
C GLN A 117 1.08 1.41 -8.69
N GLU A 118 1.94 0.62 -8.05
CA GLU A 118 2.19 -0.75 -8.47
C GLU A 118 0.96 -1.66 -8.24
N LEU A 119 0.20 -1.46 -7.15
CA LEU A 119 -1.06 -2.17 -6.92
C LEU A 119 -2.12 -1.82 -7.97
N ALA A 120 -2.26 -0.53 -8.30
CA ALA A 120 -3.19 -0.08 -9.32
C ALA A 120 -2.84 -0.67 -10.69
N LYS A 121 -1.55 -0.72 -11.03
CA LYS A 121 -1.06 -1.38 -12.25
C LYS A 121 -1.42 -2.86 -12.29
N TRP A 122 -1.22 -3.59 -11.19
CA TRP A 122 -1.61 -5.00 -11.14
C TRP A 122 -3.12 -5.19 -11.32
N ILE A 123 -3.95 -4.29 -10.78
CA ILE A 123 -5.41 -4.31 -10.99
C ILE A 123 -5.74 -4.08 -12.47
N GLU A 124 -5.12 -3.08 -13.11
CA GLU A 124 -5.30 -2.77 -14.53
C GLU A 124 -4.90 -3.94 -15.43
N ASP A 125 -3.74 -4.55 -15.18
CA ASP A 125 -3.26 -5.73 -15.91
C ASP A 125 -4.27 -6.90 -15.80
N ILE A 126 -4.82 -7.11 -14.60
CA ILE A 126 -5.82 -8.16 -14.36
C ILE A 126 -7.10 -7.89 -15.16
N ASN A 127 -7.59 -6.64 -15.14
CA ASN A 127 -8.81 -6.28 -15.86
C ASN A 127 -8.62 -6.42 -17.37
N THR A 128 -7.48 -5.95 -17.90
CA THR A 128 -7.12 -6.11 -19.32
C THR A 128 -7.11 -7.58 -19.74
N LEU A 129 -6.49 -8.47 -18.94
CA LEU A 129 -6.47 -9.90 -19.23
C LEU A 129 -7.85 -10.58 -19.18
N VAL A 130 -8.79 -10.02 -18.41
CA VAL A 130 -10.17 -10.53 -18.35
C VAL A 130 -10.96 -10.14 -19.60
N GLU A 131 -10.66 -8.98 -20.20
CA GLU A 131 -11.34 -8.46 -21.39
C GLU A 131 -10.90 -9.14 -22.69
N ILE A 132 -9.73 -9.80 -22.72
CA ILE A 132 -9.26 -10.52 -23.91
C ILE A 132 -10.26 -11.65 -24.27
N PRO A 133 -10.89 -11.61 -25.46
CA PRO A 133 -11.81 -12.64 -25.89
C PRO A 133 -11.10 -13.99 -25.98
N LYS A 134 -11.72 -15.02 -25.40
CA LYS A 134 -11.20 -16.39 -25.52
C LYS A 134 -11.39 -16.85 -26.96
N ILE A 135 -10.28 -17.15 -27.64
CA ILE A 135 -10.33 -17.84 -28.94
C ILE A 135 -11.10 -19.15 -28.73
N PRO A 136 -12.15 -19.43 -29.52
CA PRO A 136 -12.88 -20.69 -29.45
C PRO A 136 -11.89 -21.85 -29.60
N LYS A 137 -11.99 -22.85 -28.73
CA LYS A 137 -11.30 -24.11 -28.97
C LYS A 137 -12.10 -24.83 -30.04
N ASP A 138 -11.59 -24.86 -31.27
CA ASP A 138 -12.12 -25.76 -32.30
C ASP A 138 -12.14 -27.18 -31.74
N ARG A 139 -13.33 -27.79 -31.81
CA ARG A 139 -13.60 -29.18 -31.44
C ARG A 139 -13.21 -30.10 -32.57
#